data_AF-A0A453FIH8-F1
#
_entry.id   AF-A0A453FIH8-F1
#
_cell.length_a   1.000
_cell.length_b   1.000
_cell.length_c   1.000
_cell.angle_alpha   90.00
_cell.angle_beta   90.00
_cell.angle_gamma   90.00
#
_symmetry.space_group_name_H-M   'P 1'
#
loop_
_entity.id
_entity.type
_entity.pdbx_description
1 polymer ?
#
loop_
_entity_poly.entity_id
_entity_poly.type
_entity_poly.pdbx_seq_one_letter_code
_entity_poly.pdbx_strand_id
1 'polypeptide(L)'
;AFQSRSLVLRNDNKRYRPVFFRKEDLDKSLHRASSDQQNPIPAVRIGDTQVCSLEDIITSMKDSSSSKWDDAVFVPPGFDIAIGSEPSHLNK
;
A
#
# COMPACT_ATOMS: atom_id res chain seq x y z
N ALA A 1 2.63 11.69 -5.70
CA ALA A 1 2.39 10.29 -5.29
C ALA A 1 1.70 10.25 -3.93
N PHE A 2 0.94 9.20 -3.67
CA PHE A 2 0.09 9.03 -2.49
C PHE A 2 0.43 7.71 -1.80
N GLN A 3 0.54 7.73 -0.48
CA GLN A 3 0.79 6.54 0.33
C GLN A 3 0.03 6.64 1.67
N SER A 4 -0.07 5.53 2.38
CA SER A 4 -0.59 5.51 3.76
C SER A 4 0.21 4.48 4.57
N ARG A 5 0.51 4.78 5.84
CA ARG A 5 1.19 3.84 6.74
C ARG A 5 0.28 2.69 7.15
N SER A 6 -1.02 2.86 6.93
CA SER A 6 -2.09 1.93 7.23
C SER A 6 -2.25 0.82 6.19
N LEU A 7 -1.58 0.94 5.04
CA LEU A 7 -1.70 0.02 3.92
C LEU A 7 -0.36 -0.64 3.62
N VAL A 8 -0.34 -1.97 3.71
CA VAL A 8 0.84 -2.80 3.40
C VAL A 8 0.35 -3.97 2.56
N LEU A 9 1.01 -4.22 1.43
CA LEU A 9 0.78 -5.42 0.63
C LEU A 9 1.57 -6.57 1.22
N ARG A 10 0.97 -7.75 1.24
CA ARG A 10 1.63 -8.98 1.68
C ARG A 10 1.62 -9.98 0.55
N ASN A 11 2.76 -10.61 0.33
CA ASN A 11 2.90 -11.77 -0.55
C ASN A 11 3.84 -12.74 0.16
N ASP A 12 3.34 -13.92 0.53
CA ASP A 12 4.00 -14.85 1.44
C ASP A 12 4.52 -14.14 2.72
N ASN A 13 5.83 -14.25 2.99
CA ASN A 13 6.50 -13.62 4.12
C ASN A 13 7.06 -12.21 3.80
N LYS A 14 6.78 -11.67 2.60
CA LYS A 14 7.24 -10.34 2.19
C LYS A 14 6.15 -9.30 2.39
N ARG A 15 6.57 -8.11 2.79
CA ARG A 15 5.73 -6.92 2.98
C ARG A 15 6.21 -5.85 2.03
N TYR A 16 5.27 -5.16 1.40
CA TYR A 16 5.56 -4.07 0.48
C TYR A 16 4.72 -2.84 0.83
N ARG A 17 5.32 -1.66 0.70
CA ARG A 17 4.65 -0.37 0.88
C ARG A 17 4.21 0.15 -0.49
N PRO A 18 2.91 0.18 -0.78
CA PRO A 18 2.41 0.67 -2.05
C PRO A 18 2.50 2.21 -2.13
N VAL A 19 2.96 2.70 -3.28
CA VAL A 19 3.01 4.12 -3.65
C VAL A 19 2.13 4.33 -4.87
N PHE A 20 1.03 5.05 -4.69
CA PHE A 20 0.01 5.26 -5.71
C PHE A 20 0.23 6.56 -6.48
N PHE A 21 -0.09 6.55 -7.77
CA PHE A 21 -0.10 7.77 -8.59
C PHE A 21 -1.44 8.50 -8.55
N ARG A 22 -2.55 7.81 -8.27
CA ARG A 22 -3.87 8.42 -8.10
C ARG A 22 -4.35 8.26 -6.67
N LYS A 23 -4.92 9.35 -6.12
CA LYS A 23 -5.51 9.32 -4.78
C LYS A 23 -6.68 8.33 -4.71
N GLU A 24 -7.49 8.26 -5.76
CA GLU A 24 -8.63 7.34 -5.83
C GLU A 24 -8.24 5.86 -5.69
N ASP A 25 -7.05 5.47 -6.19
CA ASP A 25 -6.56 4.09 -6.11
C ASP A 25 -6.11 3.75 -4.68
N LEU A 26 -5.49 4.70 -3.97
CA LEU A 26 -5.17 4.56 -2.55
C LEU A 26 -6.45 4.48 -1.70
N ASP A 27 -7.40 5.38 -1.91
CA ASP A 27 -8.65 5.45 -1.16
C ASP A 27 -9.47 4.15 -1.33
N LYS A 28 -9.57 3.64 -2.57
CA LYS A 28 -10.23 2.37 -2.88
C LYS A 28 -9.54 1.20 -2.17
N SER A 29 -8.21 1.17 -2.17
CA SER A 29 -7.42 0.12 -1.52
C SER A 29 -7.60 0.13 0.00
N LEU A 30 -7.62 1.31 0.62
CA LEU A 30 -7.90 1.48 2.06
C LEU A 30 -9.33 1.03 2.42
N HIS A 31 -10.32 1.42 1.61
CA HIS A 31 -11.70 1.00 1.81
C HIS A 31 -11.83 -0.53 1.74
N ARG A 32 -11.23 -1.16 0.73
CA ARG A 32 -11.23 -2.63 0.59
C ARG A 32 -10.57 -3.32 1.77
N ALA A 33 -9.36 -2.88 2.15
CA ALA A 33 -8.65 -3.43 3.31
C ALA A 33 -9.49 -3.36 4.59
N SER A 34 -10.25 -2.28 4.78
CA SER A 34 -11.13 -2.14 5.95
C SER A 34 -12.38 -3.01 5.91
N SER A 35 -12.84 -3.39 4.72
CA SER A 35 -14.03 -4.24 4.53
C SER A 35 -13.68 -5.73 4.65
N ASP A 36 -12.52 -6.13 4.14
CA ASP A 36 -12.04 -7.52 4.19
C ASP A 36 -11.56 -7.94 5.59
N GLN A 37 -11.09 -6.98 6.40
CA GLN A 37 -10.75 -7.25 7.79
C GLN A 37 -11.99 -7.08 8.68
N GLN A 38 -12.43 -8.16 9.30
CA GLN A 38 -13.57 -8.21 10.24
C GLN A 38 -13.39 -7.33 11.48
N ASN A 39 -12.21 -6.69 11.63
CA ASN A 39 -11.95 -5.62 12.57
C ASN A 39 -11.78 -4.30 11.80
N PRO A 40 -12.47 -3.21 12.19
CA PRO A 40 -12.26 -1.91 11.60
C PRO A 40 -10.79 -1.53 11.83
N ILE A 41 -10.00 -1.50 10.75
CA ILE A 41 -8.64 -0.97 10.78
C ILE A 41 -8.78 0.46 11.33
N PRO A 42 -8.24 0.79 12.53
CA PRO A 42 -8.37 2.13 13.13
C PRO A 42 -7.70 3.24 12.30
N ALA A 43 -7.14 2.85 11.18
CA ALA A 43 -6.21 3.53 10.33
C ALA A 43 -6.82 3.91 8.97
N VAL A 44 -8.11 3.57 8.72
CA VAL A 44 -9.00 4.43 7.89
C VAL A 44 -9.34 5.71 8.68
N ARG A 45 -8.34 6.36 9.25
CA ARG A 45 -8.47 7.74 9.68
C ARG A 45 -8.27 8.57 8.44
N ILE A 46 -9.37 9.09 7.92
CA ILE A 46 -9.39 10.17 6.93
C ILE A 46 -8.34 11.20 7.38
N GLY A 47 -7.21 11.26 6.67
CA GLY A 47 -6.04 12.06 7.05
C GLY A 47 -4.69 11.35 7.11
N ASP A 48 -4.61 10.02 7.06
CA ASP A 48 -3.32 9.28 6.98
C ASP A 48 -2.76 9.17 5.54
N THR A 49 -3.34 9.91 4.58
CA THR A 49 -2.78 10.04 3.23
C THR A 49 -1.57 10.96 3.28
N GLN A 50 -0.40 10.37 3.05
CA GLN A 50 0.82 11.13 2.84
C GLN A 50 0.99 11.41 1.36
N VAL A 51 1.29 12.67 1.05
CA VAL A 51 1.58 13.14 -0.30
C VAL A 51 3.07 13.39 -0.41
N CYS A 52 3.68 12.90 -1.48
CA CYS A 52 5.07 13.13 -1.79
C CYS A 52 5.24 13.42 -3.29
N SER A 53 6.25 14.23 -3.61
CA SER A 53 6.69 14.40 -4.98
C SER A 53 7.31 13.10 -5.50
N LEU A 54 7.09 12.77 -6.78
CA LEU A 54 7.71 11.58 -7.38
C LEU A 54 9.22 11.80 -7.56
N GLU A 55 9.63 12.99 -7.98
CA GLU A 55 11.04 13.32 -8.12
C GLU A 55 11.79 13.24 -6.79
N ASP A 56 11.17 13.66 -5.68
CA ASP A 56 11.76 13.54 -4.34
C ASP A 56 11.93 12.08 -3.92
N ILE A 57 10.96 11.22 -4.24
CA ILE A 57 11.03 9.78 -3.97
C ILE A 57 12.20 9.17 -4.75
N ILE A 58 12.26 9.40 -6.06
CA ILE A 58 13.29 8.80 -6.94
C ILE A 58 14.69 9.33 -6.56
N THR A 59 14.81 10.62 -6.28
CA THR A 59 16.06 11.22 -5.80
C THR A 59 16.48 10.59 -4.47
N SER A 60 15.54 10.45 -3.53
CA SER A 60 15.83 9.79 -2.26
C SER A 60 16.21 8.32 -2.43
N MET A 61 15.61 7.59 -3.37
CA MET A 61 15.97 6.20 -3.68
C MET A 61 17.40 6.10 -4.23
N LYS A 62 17.77 7.02 -5.12
CA LYS A 62 19.11 7.08 -5.72
C LYS A 62 20.19 7.41 -4.69
N ASP A 63 19.91 8.38 -3.83
CA ASP A 63 20.91 8.95 -2.91
C ASP A 63 20.97 8.18 -1.58
N SER A 64 19.97 7.37 -1.25
CA SER A 64 19.97 6.57 -0.02
C SER A 64 20.72 5.25 -0.20
N SER A 65 21.70 4.99 0.65
CA SER A 65 22.29 3.67 0.85
C SER A 65 21.55 2.81 1.89
N SER A 66 20.45 3.32 2.46
CA SER A 66 19.64 2.61 3.45
C SER A 66 18.55 1.77 2.79
N SER A 67 18.12 0.72 3.48
CA SER A 67 17.03 -0.17 3.05
C SER A 67 15.64 0.47 3.08
N LYS A 68 15.57 1.81 3.19
CA LYS A 68 14.31 2.57 3.35
C LYS A 68 13.36 2.40 2.17
N TRP A 69 13.85 2.03 0.99
CA TRP A 69 13.04 1.94 -0.22
C TRP A 69 12.96 0.51 -0.80
N ASP A 70 13.58 -0.48 -0.18
CA ASP A 70 13.66 -1.86 -0.67
C ASP A 70 12.29 -2.55 -0.78
N ASP A 71 11.33 -2.09 0.03
CA ASP A 71 9.96 -2.61 0.08
C ASP A 71 8.94 -1.71 -0.62
N ALA A 72 9.37 -0.59 -1.24
CA ALA A 72 8.46 0.31 -1.93
C ALA A 72 8.06 -0.24 -3.30
N VAL A 73 6.77 -0.20 -3.63
CA VAL A 73 6.25 -0.62 -4.94
C VAL A 73 5.35 0.44 -5.54
N PHE A 74 5.63 0.85 -6.77
CA PHE A 74 4.80 1.82 -7.49
C PHE A 74 3.59 1.13 -8.10
N VAL A 75 2.41 1.72 -7.88
CA VAL A 75 1.13 1.19 -8.36
C VAL A 75 0.68 2.03 -9.55
N PRO A 76 0.62 1.46 -10.77
CA PRO A 76 0.16 2.19 -11.94
C PRO A 76 -1.28 2.70 -11.78
N PRO A 77 -1.63 3.85 -12.38
CA PRO A 77 -3.01 4.34 -12.41
C PRO A 77 -3.98 3.28 -12.93
N GLY A 78 -5.06 3.01 -12.19
CA GLY A 78 -6.09 2.06 -12.61
C GLY A 78 -5.77 0.60 -12.35
N PHE A 79 -4.60 0.32 -11.78
CA PHE A 79 -4.24 -1.02 -11.37
C PHE A 79 -5.01 -1.40 -10.10
N ASP A 80 -5.83 -2.44 -10.17
CA ASP A 80 -6.55 -2.95 -9.01
C ASP A 80 -5.65 -3.90 -8.23
N ILE A 81 -5.22 -3.47 -7.05
CA ILE A 81 -4.44 -4.33 -6.17
C ILE A 81 -5.41 -5.31 -5.51
N ALA A 82 -5.41 -6.56 -5.97
CA ALA A 82 -5.98 -7.65 -5.19
C ALA A 82 -5.10 -7.81 -3.94
N ILE A 83 -5.49 -7.19 -2.84
CA ILE A 83 -4.89 -7.47 -1.54
C ILE A 83 -5.24 -8.92 -1.27
N GLY A 84 -4.23 -9.80 -1.31
CA GLY A 84 -4.43 -11.24 -1.20
C GLY A 84 -5.28 -11.58 0.01
N SER A 85 -6.56 -11.89 -0.23
CA SER A 85 -7.25 -12.88 0.57
C SER A 85 -6.55 -14.19 0.24
N GLU A 86 -5.68 -14.68 1.12
CA GLU A 86 -5.39 -16.11 1.12
C GLU A 86 -6.76 -16.81 1.08
N PRO A 87 -7.08 -17.64 0.06
CA PRO A 87 -8.21 -18.53 0.20
C PRO A 87 -7.84 -19.43 1.37
N SER A 88 -8.56 -19.29 2.49
CA SER A 88 -8.46 -20.26 3.57
C SER A 88 -8.61 -21.63 2.93
N HIS A 89 -7.54 -22.42 2.92
CA HIS A 89 -7.60 -23.83 2.61
C HIS A 89 -8.48 -24.49 3.68
N LEU A 90 -9.79 -24.46 3.44
CA LEU A 90 -10.77 -25.29 4.12
C LEU A 90 -10.59 -26.69 3.56
N ASN A 91 -9.60 -27.41 4.10
CA ASN A 91 -9.51 -28.83 3.88
C ASN A 91 -10.63 -29.49 4.72
N LYS A 92 -11.54 -30.13 3.99
CA LYS A 92 -12.52 -31.12 4.45
C LYS A 92 -11.84 -32.30 5.14
#